data_AF-A0A8S3U886-F1
#
_entry.id   AF-A0A8S3U886-F1
#
_cell.length_a   1.000
_cell.length_b   1.000
_cell.length_c   1.000
_cell.angle_alpha   90.00
_cell.angle_beta   90.00
_cell.angle_gamma   90.00
#
_symmetry.space_group_name_H-M   'P 1'
#
loop_
_entity.id
_entity.type
_entity.pdbx_description
1 polymer ?
#
loop_
_entity_poly.entity_id
_entity_poly.type
_entity_poly.pdbx_seq_one_letter_code
_entity_poly.pdbx_strand_id
1 'polypeptide(L)'
;MASIIMTGRILCIKPLQSVIKSLRYATTASFSRTADAPEKKVAVIGTGVSGISALRNLTSPFGNIKPVAFERSASFGGHWSFTSNKTRDEFGYPPSSAIYCGLRSMNCVFPNVPPFPGIDAFQGRLLHSRDYRQAEEFKGQNVAVVGSSYSGKDVARQLSDFADKVYLTHIDEPIKTVYKNGNVIEKNLGIREIKESSIVLENGKEVHLDAIVMCTGYKYQFPFLSEDIISIQNEHVTPLYKHVLHLDYNSLFVITLLRNVATYPISFNQARFARSVIDGTANLPSKAEMAEDIAREVKWRSENNMTGPMWHYMDTLQWNYDSHLADMGKFEPLSEMLQIYWNFVENHREKDFCNYWKYDYVMNGKKTIEAIKRDEHQEEEHLPYRMVV
;
A
#
# COMPACT_ATOMS: atom_id res chain seq x y z
N MET A 1 8.85 29.64 -2.13
CA MET A 1 9.13 28.29 -2.64
C MET A 1 7.84 27.50 -2.65
N ALA A 2 7.52 26.86 -3.78
CA ALA A 2 6.41 25.91 -3.85
C ALA A 2 6.95 24.52 -3.47
N SER A 3 6.23 23.77 -2.64
CA SER A 3 6.58 22.38 -2.30
C SER A 3 5.53 21.42 -2.87
N ILE A 4 5.92 20.21 -3.21
CA ILE A 4 5.05 19.18 -3.78
C ILE A 4 5.16 17.92 -2.91
N ILE A 5 4.03 17.48 -2.36
CA ILE A 5 3.88 16.18 -1.70
C ILE A 5 3.14 15.26 -2.67
N MET A 6 3.79 14.18 -3.06
CA MET A 6 3.25 13.23 -4.02
C MET A 6 2.68 11.99 -3.36
N THR A 7 1.48 11.63 -3.78
CA THR A 7 0.74 10.45 -3.34
C THR A 7 -0.01 9.75 -4.50
N GLY A 8 0.19 10.19 -5.76
CA GLY A 8 -0.51 9.68 -6.96
C GLY A 8 -0.21 10.47 -8.25
N ARG A 9 -0.94 10.22 -9.36
CA ARG A 9 -0.74 10.81 -10.71
C ARG A 9 -1.70 11.94 -11.11
N ILE A 10 -1.31 12.78 -12.09
CA ILE A 10 -2.18 13.79 -12.75
C ILE A 10 -1.96 13.85 -14.27
N LEU A 11 -3.05 13.95 -15.03
CA LEU A 11 -3.18 14.78 -16.25
C LEU A 11 -4.57 15.45 -16.18
N CYS A 12 -4.60 16.79 -16.05
CA CYS A 12 -5.75 17.72 -16.00
C CYS A 12 -6.62 17.78 -14.70
N ILE A 13 -6.74 18.95 -14.03
CA ILE A 13 -7.50 19.12 -12.76
C ILE A 13 -8.21 20.48 -12.63
N LYS A 14 -9.39 20.47 -12.01
CA LYS A 14 -10.07 21.62 -11.38
C LYS A 14 -9.69 21.75 -9.89
N PRO A 15 -9.31 22.94 -9.39
CA PRO A 15 -8.98 23.12 -7.96
C PRO A 15 -10.18 22.87 -7.05
N LEU A 16 -10.04 21.99 -6.05
CA LEU A 16 -11.04 21.73 -5.01
C LEU A 16 -10.81 22.63 -3.79
N GLN A 17 -11.61 23.72 -3.68
CA GLN A 17 -11.50 24.69 -2.58
C GLN A 17 -12.36 24.35 -1.33
N SER A 18 -13.19 23.29 -1.36
CA SER A 18 -14.33 23.13 -0.42
C SER A 18 -14.07 22.33 0.87
N VAL A 19 -12.92 21.67 1.05
CA VAL A 19 -12.71 20.73 2.20
C VAL A 19 -12.19 21.40 3.48
N ILE A 20 -11.74 22.64 3.41
CA ILE A 20 -11.03 23.31 4.52
C ILE A 20 -11.93 23.56 5.76
N LYS A 21 -13.27 23.52 5.61
CA LYS A 21 -14.20 23.97 6.66
C LYS A 21 -14.61 22.95 7.73
N SER A 22 -14.36 21.65 7.58
CA SER A 22 -14.96 20.62 8.45
C SER A 22 -14.01 19.91 9.44
N LEU A 23 -12.70 20.20 9.43
CA LEU A 23 -11.75 19.56 10.35
C LEU A 23 -11.61 20.37 11.65
N ARG A 24 -12.17 19.86 12.76
CA ARG A 24 -11.98 20.44 14.10
C ARG A 24 -10.64 19.95 14.68
N TYR A 25 -9.75 20.90 15.00
CA TYR A 25 -8.49 20.63 15.69
C TYR A 25 -8.74 20.42 17.18
N ALA A 26 -8.20 19.33 17.73
CA ALA A 26 -7.97 19.20 19.17
C ALA A 26 -6.46 19.23 19.38
N THR A 27 -5.91 20.37 19.81
CA THR A 27 -4.67 20.48 20.59
C THR A 27 -4.44 21.94 20.99
N THR A 28 -4.39 22.16 22.30
CA THR A 28 -3.99 23.40 22.96
C THR A 28 -2.46 23.46 23.03
N ALA A 29 -1.82 23.89 21.95
CA ALA A 29 -0.44 24.38 22.02
C ALA A 29 -0.45 25.84 21.56
N SER A 30 -0.06 26.75 22.43
CA SER A 30 0.05 28.17 22.14
C SER A 30 1.19 28.40 21.15
N PHE A 31 0.89 28.34 19.85
CA PHE A 31 1.79 28.80 18.81
C PHE A 31 1.82 30.34 18.79
N SER A 32 2.96 30.92 19.15
CA SER A 32 3.23 32.35 18.94
C SER A 32 3.23 32.62 17.43
N ARG A 33 2.36 33.52 16.97
CA ARG A 33 2.37 34.00 15.58
C ARG A 33 3.73 34.63 15.25
N THR A 34 4.36 34.17 14.17
CA THR A 34 5.22 35.03 13.36
C THR A 34 4.39 35.50 12.17
N ALA A 35 3.76 36.67 12.31
CA ALA A 35 2.83 37.23 11.32
C ALA A 35 3.50 37.62 9.98
N ASP A 36 4.84 37.56 9.90
CA ASP A 36 5.63 38.08 8.78
C ASP A 36 6.28 37.01 7.88
N ALA A 37 6.04 35.72 8.13
CA ALA A 37 6.63 34.67 7.28
C ALA A 37 5.88 34.56 5.93
N PRO A 38 6.59 34.55 4.78
CA PRO A 38 5.96 34.48 3.46
C PRO A 38 5.15 33.19 3.30
N GLU A 39 4.04 33.28 2.57
CA GLU A 39 3.16 32.16 2.29
C GLU A 39 3.88 31.04 1.50
N LYS A 40 3.76 29.80 1.97
CA LYS A 40 4.28 28.60 1.31
C LYS A 40 3.11 27.83 0.68
N LYS A 41 3.07 27.77 -0.64
CA LYS A 41 2.06 26.99 -1.37
C LYS A 41 2.56 25.56 -1.55
N VAL A 42 1.73 24.59 -1.17
CA VAL A 42 2.12 23.17 -1.22
C VAL A 42 1.11 22.39 -2.05
N ALA A 43 1.54 21.75 -3.12
CA ALA A 43 0.69 20.84 -3.88
C ALA A 43 0.68 19.47 -3.21
N VAL A 44 -0.51 18.89 -2.99
CA VAL A 44 -0.66 17.49 -2.56
C VAL A 44 -1.30 16.72 -3.71
N ILE A 45 -0.55 15.81 -4.31
CA ILE A 45 -1.01 15.04 -5.47
C ILE A 45 -1.59 13.72 -5.01
N GLY A 46 -2.89 13.53 -5.15
CA GLY A 46 -3.67 12.39 -4.64
C GLY A 46 -4.26 12.67 -3.25
N THR A 47 -5.43 12.09 -3.00
CA THR A 47 -6.20 12.23 -1.75
C THR A 47 -6.65 10.87 -1.21
N GLY A 48 -5.82 9.86 -1.46
CA GLY A 48 -5.83 8.63 -0.68
C GLY A 48 -5.33 8.88 0.74
N VAL A 49 -5.06 7.79 1.45
CA VAL A 49 -4.54 7.81 2.84
C VAL A 49 -3.36 8.76 3.01
N SER A 50 -2.35 8.64 2.14
CA SER A 50 -1.13 9.45 2.19
C SER A 50 -1.44 10.93 1.98
N GLY A 51 -2.32 11.25 1.02
CA GLY A 51 -2.69 12.62 0.67
C GLY A 51 -3.51 13.28 1.77
N ILE A 52 -4.45 12.55 2.38
CA ILE A 52 -5.24 13.01 3.52
C ILE A 52 -4.33 13.22 4.74
N SER A 53 -3.40 12.30 5.01
CA SER A 53 -2.38 12.45 6.06
C SER A 53 -1.52 13.69 5.84
N ALA A 54 -1.08 13.95 4.60
CA ALA A 54 -0.35 15.16 4.21
C ALA A 54 -1.19 16.42 4.45
N LEU A 55 -2.42 16.48 3.93
CA LEU A 55 -3.32 17.61 4.11
C LEU A 55 -3.58 17.93 5.58
N ARG A 56 -3.84 16.89 6.39
CA ARG A 56 -4.08 17.05 7.83
C ARG A 56 -2.89 17.68 8.56
N ASN A 57 -1.67 17.28 8.22
CA ASN A 57 -0.44 17.81 8.84
C ASN A 57 0.00 19.15 8.26
N LEU A 58 -0.30 19.44 6.99
CA LEU A 58 0.03 20.71 6.36
C LEU A 58 -0.95 21.83 6.73
N THR A 59 -2.23 21.50 6.91
CA THR A 59 -3.24 22.48 7.27
C THR A 59 -3.02 22.91 8.72
N SER A 60 -2.90 24.21 8.95
CA SER A 60 -2.92 24.81 10.27
C SER A 60 -3.61 26.18 10.18
N PRO A 61 -4.58 26.49 11.07
CA PRO A 61 -5.24 27.79 11.09
C PRO A 61 -4.29 28.95 11.42
N PHE A 62 -3.12 28.65 11.98
CA PHE A 62 -2.12 29.63 12.40
C PHE A 62 -0.82 29.56 11.58
N GLY A 63 -0.74 28.68 10.58
CA GLY A 63 0.46 28.48 9.76
C GLY A 63 0.45 29.29 8.45
N ASN A 64 1.65 29.53 7.90
CA ASN A 64 1.86 30.17 6.60
C ASN A 64 1.85 29.17 5.42
N ILE A 65 1.50 27.90 5.65
CA ILE A 65 1.38 26.88 4.60
C ILE A 65 -0.05 26.84 4.06
N LYS A 66 -0.19 26.90 2.74
CA LYS A 66 -1.46 26.72 2.02
C LYS A 66 -1.37 25.47 1.13
N PRO A 67 -1.86 24.31 1.60
CA PRO A 67 -1.92 23.13 0.76
C PRO A 67 -3.04 23.23 -0.26
N VAL A 68 -2.79 22.73 -1.48
CA VAL A 68 -3.77 22.55 -2.56
C VAL A 68 -3.71 21.08 -2.97
N ALA A 69 -4.81 20.36 -2.80
CA ALA A 69 -4.89 18.97 -3.21
C ALA A 69 -5.41 18.82 -4.64
N PHE A 70 -4.88 17.78 -5.28
CA PHE A 70 -5.14 17.41 -6.65
C PHE A 70 -5.56 15.93 -6.66
N GLU A 71 -6.85 15.66 -6.83
CA GLU A 71 -7.39 14.29 -6.92
C GLU A 71 -7.98 14.08 -8.30
N ARG A 72 -7.67 12.93 -8.90
CA ARG A 72 -8.23 12.54 -10.21
C ARG A 72 -9.63 11.97 -10.06
N SER A 73 -9.87 11.21 -9.00
CA SER A 73 -11.14 10.56 -8.71
C SER A 73 -12.21 11.57 -8.28
N ALA A 74 -13.49 11.24 -8.49
CA ALA A 74 -14.60 12.09 -8.04
C ALA A 74 -14.72 12.21 -6.51
N SER A 75 -14.06 11.32 -5.76
CA SER A 75 -14.13 11.22 -4.30
C SER A 75 -12.76 11.02 -3.67
N PHE A 76 -12.61 11.42 -2.42
CA PHE A 76 -11.44 11.12 -1.59
C PHE A 76 -11.37 9.63 -1.20
N GLY A 77 -10.24 9.20 -0.65
CA GLY A 77 -10.05 7.85 -0.09
C GLY A 77 -9.13 6.95 -0.92
N GLY A 78 -8.83 7.33 -2.17
CA GLY A 78 -7.95 6.56 -3.05
C GLY A 78 -8.45 5.13 -3.23
N HIS A 79 -7.64 4.14 -2.88
CA HIS A 79 -8.04 2.73 -2.93
C HIS A 79 -9.39 2.46 -2.23
N TRP A 80 -9.66 3.11 -1.10
CA TRP A 80 -10.87 2.92 -0.30
C TRP A 80 -12.16 3.39 -0.97
N SER A 81 -12.08 4.18 -2.03
CA SER A 81 -13.25 4.53 -2.84
C SER A 81 -13.53 3.39 -3.84
N PHE A 82 -14.42 2.48 -3.45
CA PHE A 82 -14.80 1.35 -4.30
C PHE A 82 -15.44 1.82 -5.61
N THR A 83 -15.08 1.16 -6.71
CA THR A 83 -15.74 1.34 -7.99
C THR A 83 -15.96 0.02 -8.70
N SER A 84 -17.17 -0.16 -9.23
CA SER A 84 -17.53 -1.30 -10.08
C SER A 84 -16.95 -1.15 -11.50
N ASN A 85 -16.53 0.05 -11.91
CA ASN A 85 -15.92 0.26 -13.22
C ASN A 85 -14.53 -0.40 -13.27
N LYS A 86 -14.34 -1.34 -14.23
CA LYS A 86 -13.09 -2.09 -14.45
C LYS A 86 -12.22 -1.50 -15.58
N THR A 87 -12.74 -0.55 -16.36
CA THR A 87 -12.13 -0.16 -17.64
C THR A 87 -11.23 1.06 -17.49
N ARG A 88 -11.77 2.25 -17.74
CA ARG A 88 -11.08 3.52 -17.64
C ARG A 88 -11.98 4.57 -17.01
N ASP A 89 -11.37 5.52 -16.31
CA ASP A 89 -12.03 6.75 -15.90
C ASP A 89 -12.27 7.66 -17.11
N GLU A 90 -12.92 8.82 -16.87
CA GLU A 90 -13.22 9.82 -17.90
C GLU A 90 -11.97 10.36 -18.62
N PHE A 91 -10.76 10.13 -18.07
CA PHE A 91 -9.49 10.54 -18.64
C PHE A 91 -8.75 9.39 -19.35
N GLY A 92 -9.40 8.24 -19.52
CA GLY A 92 -8.80 7.10 -20.18
C GLY A 92 -7.75 6.38 -19.34
N TYR A 93 -7.73 6.52 -18.01
CA TYR A 93 -6.81 5.76 -17.15
C TYR A 93 -7.51 4.66 -16.37
N PRO A 94 -6.81 3.59 -15.96
CA PRO A 94 -7.40 2.59 -15.07
C PRO A 94 -7.92 3.24 -13.77
N PRO A 95 -9.01 2.69 -13.18
CA PRO A 95 -9.57 3.17 -11.92
C PRO A 95 -8.53 3.22 -10.81
N SER A 96 -8.66 4.21 -9.91
CA SER A 96 -7.75 4.44 -8.77
C SER A 96 -7.89 3.39 -7.66
N SER A 97 -8.98 2.62 -7.67
CA SER A 97 -9.22 1.53 -6.75
C SER A 97 -9.00 0.17 -7.42
N ALA A 98 -8.17 -0.63 -6.77
CA ALA A 98 -8.02 -2.06 -6.99
C ALA A 98 -8.80 -2.87 -5.94
N ILE A 99 -9.61 -2.20 -5.10
CA ILE A 99 -10.39 -2.88 -4.07
C ILE A 99 -11.51 -3.66 -4.73
N TYR A 100 -11.45 -4.97 -4.56
CA TYR A 100 -12.57 -5.88 -4.68
C TYR A 100 -13.20 -6.10 -3.30
N CYS A 101 -14.39 -6.71 -3.25
CA CYS A 101 -15.08 -6.95 -1.98
C CYS A 101 -14.13 -7.69 -1.00
N GLY A 102 -13.63 -7.02 0.05
CA GLY A 102 -12.76 -7.61 1.07
C GLY A 102 -11.25 -7.34 1.00
N LEU A 103 -10.69 -6.74 -0.07
CA LEU A 103 -9.24 -6.50 -0.17
C LEU A 103 -8.74 -5.39 0.79
N ARG A 104 -7.56 -5.58 1.40
CA ARG A 104 -6.89 -4.64 2.33
C ARG A 104 -5.44 -4.31 1.94
N SER A 105 -5.14 -4.03 0.67
CA SER A 105 -3.77 -3.68 0.22
C SER A 105 -3.75 -2.32 -0.50
N MET A 106 -2.66 -1.55 -0.32
CA MET A 106 -2.50 -0.19 -0.82
C MET A 106 -1.11 0.02 -1.44
N ASN A 107 -1.06 0.95 -2.40
CA ASN A 107 0.08 1.83 -2.77
C ASN A 107 0.44 1.79 -4.26
N CYS A 108 -0.08 0.85 -5.06
CA CYS A 108 0.20 0.78 -6.49
C CYS A 108 -0.99 0.25 -7.30
N VAL A 109 -1.21 0.79 -8.51
CA VAL A 109 -2.32 0.41 -9.41
C VAL A 109 -1.85 -0.08 -10.79
N PHE A 110 -0.53 -0.13 -11.02
CA PHE A 110 0.04 -0.66 -12.27
C PHE A 110 0.30 -2.15 -12.10
N PRO A 111 -0.52 -3.01 -12.73
CA PRO A 111 -0.42 -4.45 -12.53
C PRO A 111 0.94 -4.93 -13.04
N ASN A 112 1.60 -5.79 -12.26
CA ASN A 112 2.76 -6.51 -12.74
C ASN A 112 2.29 -7.84 -13.32
N VAL A 113 2.25 -7.97 -14.64
CA VAL A 113 1.94 -9.24 -15.32
C VAL A 113 3.23 -9.79 -15.90
N PRO A 114 3.83 -10.86 -15.31
CA PRO A 114 5.03 -11.46 -15.83
C PRO A 114 4.79 -12.05 -17.24
N PRO A 115 5.77 -11.97 -18.15
CA PRO A 115 5.64 -12.48 -19.51
C PRO A 115 5.83 -14.00 -19.55
N PHE A 116 4.88 -14.75 -18.99
CA PHE A 116 4.94 -16.22 -19.06
C PHE A 116 4.90 -16.69 -20.52
N PRO A 117 5.74 -17.67 -20.91
CA PRO A 117 5.65 -18.29 -22.24
C PRO A 117 4.22 -18.77 -22.53
N GLY A 118 3.69 -18.41 -23.70
CA GLY A 118 2.35 -18.83 -24.15
C GLY A 118 1.17 -18.11 -23.48
N ILE A 119 1.40 -17.08 -22.65
CA ILE A 119 0.33 -16.33 -21.97
C ILE A 119 -0.76 -15.80 -22.93
N ASP A 120 -0.37 -15.34 -24.13
CA ASP A 120 -1.29 -14.80 -25.14
C ASP A 120 -2.14 -15.88 -25.81
N ALA A 121 -1.79 -17.17 -25.67
CA ALA A 121 -2.55 -18.28 -26.23
C ALA A 121 -3.69 -18.74 -25.32
N PHE A 122 -3.71 -18.32 -24.04
CA PHE A 122 -4.74 -18.74 -23.09
C PHE A 122 -6.13 -18.24 -23.53
N GLN A 123 -7.05 -19.17 -23.78
CA GLN A 123 -8.40 -18.89 -24.25
C GLN A 123 -9.39 -18.61 -23.11
N GLY A 124 -9.03 -18.99 -21.88
CA GLY A 124 -9.82 -18.72 -20.68
C GLY A 124 -9.71 -17.27 -20.20
N ARG A 125 -10.30 -16.98 -19.04
CA ARG A 125 -10.26 -15.64 -18.45
C ARG A 125 -8.91 -15.36 -17.81
N LEU A 126 -8.11 -14.48 -18.40
CA LEU A 126 -6.87 -13.96 -17.80
C LEU A 126 -7.10 -12.55 -17.25
N LEU A 127 -6.82 -12.33 -15.97
CA LEU A 127 -6.92 -11.02 -15.33
C LEU A 127 -5.88 -10.83 -14.23
N HIS A 128 -5.55 -9.58 -13.92
CA HIS A 128 -4.80 -9.25 -12.71
C HIS A 128 -5.74 -9.06 -11.51
N SER A 129 -5.23 -9.23 -10.30
CA SER A 129 -5.96 -8.97 -9.04
C SER A 129 -6.52 -7.54 -8.95
N ARG A 130 -5.99 -6.62 -9.75
CA ARG A 130 -6.48 -5.25 -9.92
C ARG A 130 -7.88 -5.20 -10.53
N ASP A 131 -8.17 -6.13 -11.43
CA ASP A 131 -9.40 -6.17 -12.23
C ASP A 131 -10.41 -7.19 -11.68
N TYR A 132 -9.98 -8.03 -10.72
CA TYR A 132 -10.85 -8.89 -9.92
C TYR A 132 -11.82 -8.04 -9.07
N ARG A 133 -13.07 -8.48 -8.89
CA ARG A 133 -14.12 -7.73 -8.15
C ARG A 133 -14.97 -8.60 -7.24
N GLN A 134 -15.43 -9.74 -7.74
CA GLN A 134 -16.36 -10.63 -7.06
C GLN A 134 -15.99 -12.09 -7.35
N ALA A 135 -16.09 -12.95 -6.35
CA ALA A 135 -15.72 -14.36 -6.45
C ALA A 135 -16.80 -15.19 -7.17
N GLU A 136 -18.04 -14.74 -7.06
CA GLU A 136 -19.25 -15.32 -7.66
C GLU A 136 -19.13 -15.46 -9.19
N GLU A 137 -18.38 -14.57 -9.85
CA GLU A 137 -18.10 -14.62 -11.29
C GLU A 137 -17.34 -15.87 -11.72
N PHE A 138 -16.73 -16.59 -10.76
CA PHE A 138 -15.94 -17.80 -10.97
C PHE A 138 -16.65 -19.08 -10.50
N LYS A 139 -17.97 -18.99 -10.26
CA LYS A 139 -18.75 -20.13 -9.77
C LYS A 139 -18.61 -21.35 -10.68
N GLY A 140 -18.20 -22.49 -10.10
CA GLY A 140 -18.03 -23.76 -10.83
C GLY A 140 -16.82 -23.83 -11.76
N GLN A 141 -15.91 -22.85 -11.73
CA GLN A 141 -14.69 -22.83 -12.55
C GLN A 141 -13.48 -23.41 -11.80
N ASN A 142 -12.52 -23.93 -12.55
CA ASN A 142 -11.16 -24.21 -12.08
C ASN A 142 -10.29 -22.96 -12.30
N VAL A 143 -9.81 -22.35 -11.22
CA VAL A 143 -9.13 -21.06 -11.27
C VAL A 143 -7.71 -21.18 -10.73
N ALA A 144 -6.72 -20.66 -11.46
CA ALA A 144 -5.39 -20.45 -10.91
C ALA A 144 -5.27 -19.06 -10.27
N VAL A 145 -4.67 -19.00 -9.09
CA VAL A 145 -4.27 -17.76 -8.42
C VAL A 145 -2.75 -17.74 -8.39
N VAL A 146 -2.12 -16.78 -9.07
CA VAL A 146 -0.66 -16.74 -9.25
C VAL A 146 -0.03 -15.73 -8.28
N GLY A 147 0.77 -16.23 -7.33
CA GLY A 147 1.36 -15.47 -6.22
C GLY A 147 0.58 -15.64 -4.92
N SER A 148 1.29 -15.71 -3.78
CA SER A 148 0.71 -15.99 -2.45
C SER A 148 1.00 -14.90 -1.40
N SER A 149 1.24 -13.66 -1.83
CA SER A 149 1.22 -12.51 -0.92
C SER A 149 -0.23 -12.12 -0.56
N TYR A 150 -0.46 -10.90 -0.05
CA TYR A 150 -1.75 -10.45 0.47
C TYR A 150 -2.93 -10.68 -0.49
N SER A 151 -2.85 -10.23 -1.75
CA SER A 151 -3.92 -10.44 -2.73
C SER A 151 -4.11 -11.92 -3.06
N GLY A 152 -3.03 -12.68 -3.19
CA GLY A 152 -3.10 -14.10 -3.51
C GLY A 152 -3.85 -14.91 -2.47
N LYS A 153 -3.47 -14.77 -1.19
CA LYS A 153 -4.14 -15.43 -0.06
C LYS A 153 -5.62 -15.02 0.03
N ASP A 154 -5.92 -13.74 -0.13
CA ASP A 154 -7.30 -13.25 -0.01
C ASP A 154 -8.20 -13.63 -1.20
N VAL A 155 -7.71 -13.50 -2.44
CA VAL A 155 -8.44 -13.97 -3.63
C VAL A 155 -8.68 -15.47 -3.55
N ALA A 156 -7.66 -16.27 -3.17
CA ALA A 156 -7.82 -17.72 -3.03
C ALA A 156 -8.86 -18.08 -1.97
N ARG A 157 -8.87 -17.38 -0.83
CA ARG A 157 -9.87 -17.54 0.23
C ARG A 157 -11.28 -17.23 -0.28
N GLN A 158 -11.47 -16.13 -0.99
CA GLN A 158 -12.80 -15.76 -1.52
C GLN A 158 -13.28 -16.72 -2.61
N LEU A 159 -12.39 -17.09 -3.53
CA LEU A 159 -12.71 -18.07 -4.58
C LEU A 159 -13.04 -19.44 -4.00
N SER A 160 -12.49 -19.81 -2.84
CA SER A 160 -12.77 -21.10 -2.20
C SER A 160 -14.27 -21.33 -1.92
N ASP A 161 -15.06 -20.27 -1.79
CA ASP A 161 -16.51 -20.36 -1.55
C ASP A 161 -17.35 -20.55 -2.84
N PHE A 162 -16.76 -20.35 -4.03
CA PHE A 162 -17.51 -20.32 -5.30
C PHE A 162 -16.92 -21.19 -6.41
N ALA A 163 -15.59 -21.22 -6.57
CA ALA A 163 -14.90 -22.00 -7.59
C ALA A 163 -14.94 -23.50 -7.28
N ASP A 164 -14.87 -24.36 -8.31
CA ASP A 164 -14.77 -25.82 -8.12
C ASP A 164 -13.41 -26.18 -7.52
N LYS A 165 -12.33 -25.67 -8.12
CA LYS A 165 -10.96 -25.77 -7.59
C LYS A 165 -10.21 -24.46 -7.74
N VAL A 166 -9.41 -24.14 -6.72
CA VAL A 166 -8.51 -23.00 -6.72
C VAL A 166 -7.07 -23.51 -6.66
N TYR A 167 -6.29 -23.31 -7.72
CA TYR A 167 -4.89 -23.67 -7.78
C TYR A 167 -4.03 -22.47 -7.39
N LEU A 168 -3.57 -22.41 -6.14
CA LEU A 168 -2.74 -21.32 -5.66
C LEU A 168 -1.26 -21.63 -5.94
N THR A 169 -0.67 -20.96 -6.94
CA THR A 169 0.70 -21.22 -7.41
C THR A 169 1.67 -20.10 -7.01
N HIS A 170 2.78 -20.46 -6.36
CA HIS A 170 3.82 -19.53 -5.91
C HIS A 170 5.15 -20.25 -5.63
N ILE A 171 6.23 -19.48 -5.50
CA ILE A 171 7.57 -19.98 -5.17
C ILE A 171 8.01 -19.69 -3.72
N ASP A 172 7.14 -19.05 -2.95
CA ASP A 172 7.38 -18.70 -1.53
C ASP A 172 7.19 -19.92 -0.60
N GLU A 173 7.59 -19.82 0.67
CA GLU A 173 7.36 -20.88 1.67
C GLU A 173 5.88 -21.33 1.73
N PRO A 174 5.62 -22.62 2.05
CA PRO A 174 4.27 -23.15 2.14
C PRO A 174 3.38 -22.37 3.12
N ILE A 175 2.13 -22.17 2.72
CA ILE A 175 1.16 -21.43 3.52
C ILE A 175 0.75 -22.28 4.74
N LYS A 176 0.79 -21.65 5.92
CA LYS A 176 0.48 -22.33 7.19
C LYS A 176 -1.02 -22.45 7.49
N THR A 177 -1.84 -21.64 6.85
CA THR A 177 -3.30 -21.59 7.07
C THR A 177 -4.01 -22.75 6.36
N VAL A 178 -5.18 -23.12 6.87
CA VAL A 178 -6.07 -24.10 6.24
C VAL A 178 -7.28 -23.37 5.65
N TYR A 179 -7.48 -23.52 4.34
CA TYR A 179 -8.67 -23.01 3.67
C TYR A 179 -9.88 -23.90 3.95
N LYS A 180 -11.01 -23.29 4.31
CA LYS A 180 -12.19 -23.97 4.89
C LYS A 180 -12.74 -25.12 4.05
N ASN A 181 -12.82 -24.95 2.73
CA ASN A 181 -13.56 -25.85 1.84
C ASN A 181 -12.69 -26.97 1.23
N GLY A 182 -11.38 -26.99 1.51
CA GLY A 182 -10.46 -28.02 1.00
C GLY A 182 -10.24 -28.02 -0.53
N ASN A 183 -10.87 -27.09 -1.26
CA ASN A 183 -10.77 -26.94 -2.71
C ASN A 183 -9.63 -25.99 -3.16
N VAL A 184 -8.91 -25.39 -2.21
CA VAL A 184 -7.69 -24.64 -2.49
C VAL A 184 -6.51 -25.60 -2.49
N ILE A 185 -5.97 -25.86 -3.68
CA ILE A 185 -4.84 -26.74 -3.92
C ILE A 185 -3.59 -25.88 -4.07
N GLU A 186 -2.81 -25.81 -3.00
CA GLU A 186 -1.52 -25.15 -3.04
C GLU A 186 -0.55 -25.88 -3.98
N LYS A 187 0.11 -25.10 -4.82
CA LYS A 187 1.17 -25.50 -5.73
C LYS A 187 2.37 -24.60 -5.45
N ASN A 188 3.21 -25.03 -4.51
CA ASN A 188 4.46 -24.34 -4.23
C ASN A 188 5.51 -24.60 -5.34
N LEU A 189 5.17 -24.19 -6.57
CA LEU A 189 5.92 -24.34 -7.79
C LEU A 189 5.62 -23.12 -8.67
N GLY A 190 6.63 -22.64 -9.38
CA GLY A 190 6.47 -21.65 -10.45
C GLY A 190 5.71 -22.22 -11.66
N ILE A 191 5.28 -21.31 -12.53
CA ILE A 191 4.69 -21.63 -13.83
C ILE A 191 5.81 -21.58 -14.88
N ARG A 192 5.99 -22.68 -15.61
CA ARG A 192 6.93 -22.78 -16.72
C ARG A 192 6.37 -22.17 -17.99
N GLU A 193 5.13 -22.51 -18.32
CA GLU A 193 4.40 -21.99 -19.49
C GLU A 193 2.89 -22.02 -19.28
N ILE A 194 2.18 -21.19 -20.03
CA ILE A 194 0.73 -21.14 -20.13
C ILE A 194 0.35 -21.64 -21.51
N LYS A 195 -0.61 -22.57 -21.58
CA LYS A 195 -1.16 -23.13 -22.83
C LYS A 195 -2.57 -22.58 -23.06
N GLU A 196 -3.25 -23.05 -24.09
CA GLU A 196 -4.59 -22.57 -24.46
C GLU A 196 -5.65 -22.75 -23.36
N SER A 197 -5.57 -23.82 -22.56
CA SER A 197 -6.57 -24.16 -21.52
C SER A 197 -5.95 -24.67 -20.21
N SER A 198 -4.65 -24.44 -20.01
CA SER A 198 -3.90 -25.00 -18.88
C SER A 198 -2.65 -24.20 -18.54
N ILE A 199 -2.09 -24.46 -17.36
CA ILE A 199 -0.73 -24.07 -16.99
C ILE A 199 0.14 -25.31 -16.84
N VAL A 200 1.41 -25.20 -17.20
CA VAL A 200 2.44 -26.19 -16.92
C VAL A 200 3.33 -25.66 -15.81
N LEU A 201 3.37 -26.38 -14.69
CA LEU A 201 4.22 -26.04 -13.55
C LEU A 201 5.68 -26.42 -13.82
N GLU A 202 6.61 -25.88 -13.03
CA GLU A 202 8.05 -26.15 -13.20
C GLU A 202 8.47 -27.61 -13.03
N ASN A 203 7.62 -28.48 -12.49
CA ASN A 203 7.86 -29.92 -12.45
C ASN A 203 7.29 -30.66 -13.68
N GLY A 204 6.78 -29.94 -14.68
CA GLY A 204 6.16 -30.49 -15.89
C GLY A 204 4.70 -30.93 -15.70
N LYS A 205 4.12 -30.80 -14.50
CA LYS A 205 2.71 -31.12 -14.28
C LYS A 205 1.81 -30.08 -14.93
N GLU A 206 0.89 -30.55 -15.74
CA GLU A 206 -0.14 -29.73 -16.37
C GLU A 206 -1.41 -29.67 -15.51
N VAL A 207 -2.04 -28.49 -15.48
CA VAL A 207 -3.28 -28.22 -14.75
C VAL A 207 -4.23 -27.46 -15.67
N HIS A 208 -5.38 -28.05 -16.01
CA HIS A 208 -6.43 -27.42 -16.80
C HIS A 208 -7.24 -26.43 -15.98
N LEU A 209 -7.56 -25.28 -16.58
CA LEU A 209 -8.13 -24.13 -15.90
C LEU A 209 -9.06 -23.36 -16.83
N ASP A 210 -10.13 -22.79 -16.27
CA ASP A 210 -11.03 -21.87 -16.97
C ASP A 210 -10.59 -20.42 -16.85
N ALA A 211 -9.84 -20.10 -15.78
CA ALA A 211 -9.38 -18.75 -15.49
C ALA A 211 -8.03 -18.69 -14.75
N ILE A 212 -7.32 -17.58 -14.92
CA ILE A 212 -6.07 -17.24 -14.23
C ILE A 212 -6.20 -15.83 -13.65
N VAL A 213 -6.06 -15.71 -12.33
CA VAL A 213 -5.99 -14.46 -11.59
C VAL A 213 -4.54 -14.19 -11.16
N MET A 214 -3.88 -13.27 -11.85
CA MET A 214 -2.51 -12.83 -11.56
C MET A 214 -2.49 -11.97 -10.30
N CYS A 215 -1.99 -12.52 -9.20
CA CYS A 215 -1.75 -11.83 -7.92
C CYS A 215 -0.26 -11.48 -7.75
N THR A 216 0.38 -11.10 -8.85
CA THR A 216 1.83 -10.94 -9.03
C THR A 216 2.36 -9.55 -8.68
N GLY A 217 1.57 -8.79 -7.90
CA GLY A 217 1.94 -7.49 -7.36
C GLY A 217 1.81 -6.34 -8.36
N TYR A 218 2.46 -5.22 -8.04
CA TYR A 218 2.31 -3.97 -8.76
C TYR A 218 3.63 -3.25 -8.88
N LYS A 219 3.74 -2.42 -9.92
CA LYS A 219 4.91 -1.59 -10.24
C LYS A 219 4.74 -0.14 -9.82
N TYR A 220 5.80 0.50 -9.37
CA TYR A 220 5.82 1.97 -9.21
C TYR A 220 5.90 2.66 -10.56
N GLN A 221 5.12 3.73 -10.75
CA GLN A 221 5.24 4.58 -11.95
C GLN A 221 4.59 5.97 -11.74
N PHE A 222 5.35 7.04 -12.03
CA PHE A 222 4.98 8.45 -11.92
C PHE A 222 5.06 9.18 -13.29
N PRO A 223 4.13 8.95 -14.23
CA PRO A 223 4.19 9.40 -15.63
C PRO A 223 4.04 10.90 -15.80
N PHE A 224 3.74 11.63 -14.72
CA PHE A 224 3.62 13.07 -14.68
C PHE A 224 4.92 13.73 -14.24
N LEU A 225 5.91 12.93 -13.82
CA LEU A 225 7.28 13.36 -13.57
C LEU A 225 8.19 12.87 -14.69
N SER A 226 9.15 13.68 -15.08
CA SER A 226 10.24 13.23 -15.94
C SER A 226 11.20 12.32 -15.18
N GLU A 227 11.86 11.42 -15.90
CA GLU A 227 12.86 10.51 -15.34
C GLU A 227 14.08 11.24 -14.75
N ASP A 228 14.34 12.48 -15.20
CA ASP A 228 15.38 13.36 -14.64
C ASP A 228 15.06 13.85 -13.21
N ILE A 229 13.80 13.77 -12.78
CA ILE A 229 13.36 14.14 -11.43
C ILE A 229 13.22 12.89 -10.58
N ILE A 230 12.47 11.89 -11.02
CA ILE A 230 12.40 10.60 -10.33
C ILE A 230 12.63 9.49 -11.33
N SER A 231 13.62 8.66 -11.04
CA SER A 231 13.90 7.44 -11.79
C SER A 231 13.38 6.22 -11.04
N ILE A 232 12.89 5.24 -11.80
CA ILE A 232 12.43 3.95 -11.25
C ILE A 232 13.14 2.86 -12.03
N GLN A 233 14.09 2.20 -11.39
CA GLN A 233 14.81 1.07 -11.98
C GLN A 233 14.64 -0.15 -11.08
N ASN A 234 14.12 -1.23 -11.64
CA ASN A 234 13.86 -2.47 -10.89
C ASN A 234 13.09 -2.21 -9.58
N GLU A 235 12.00 -1.45 -9.62
CA GLU A 235 11.19 -1.04 -8.45
C GLU A 235 11.91 -0.19 -7.38
N HIS A 236 13.16 0.23 -7.61
CA HIS A 236 13.86 1.19 -6.78
C HIS A 236 13.58 2.61 -7.29
N VAL A 237 12.89 3.42 -6.48
CA VAL A 237 12.63 4.84 -6.76
C VAL A 237 13.76 5.71 -6.20
N THR A 238 14.42 6.46 -7.09
CA THR A 238 15.56 7.35 -6.77
C THR A 238 15.33 8.77 -7.27
N PRO A 239 16.04 9.77 -6.72
CA PRO A 239 16.98 9.72 -5.59
C PRO A 239 16.31 10.14 -4.26
N LEU A 240 15.78 9.17 -3.50
CA LEU A 240 15.05 9.45 -2.26
C LEU A 240 15.89 9.17 -1.00
N TYR A 241 16.12 10.20 -0.19
CA TYR A 241 16.60 10.06 1.18
C TYR A 241 15.49 9.50 2.07
N LYS A 242 15.79 8.43 2.80
CA LYS A 242 14.86 7.71 3.68
C LYS A 242 13.52 7.38 3.00
N HIS A 243 13.56 7.01 1.71
CA HIS A 243 12.39 6.69 0.88
C HIS A 243 11.28 7.75 0.83
N VAL A 244 11.54 8.99 1.26
CA VAL A 244 10.50 10.02 1.48
C VAL A 244 10.88 11.37 0.90
N LEU A 245 12.12 11.83 1.06
CA LEU A 245 12.56 13.16 0.67
C LEU A 245 13.46 13.07 -0.57
N HIS A 246 13.21 13.90 -1.59
CA HIS A 246 14.08 13.94 -2.75
C HIS A 246 15.44 14.59 -2.41
N LEU A 247 16.55 13.97 -2.81
CA LEU A 247 17.91 14.38 -2.46
C LEU A 247 18.26 15.80 -2.92
N ASP A 248 17.89 16.17 -4.15
CA ASP A 248 18.16 17.51 -4.71
C ASP A 248 17.09 18.56 -4.38
N TYR A 249 15.90 18.12 -3.98
CA TYR A 249 14.72 18.96 -3.85
C TYR A 249 14.11 18.75 -2.48
N ASN A 250 14.57 19.52 -1.48
CA ASN A 250 14.00 19.53 -0.13
C ASN A 250 12.54 20.06 -0.05
N SER A 251 11.89 20.19 -1.21
CA SER A 251 10.51 20.59 -1.40
C SER A 251 9.68 19.50 -2.11
N LEU A 252 10.28 18.35 -2.46
CA LEU A 252 9.63 17.22 -3.11
C LEU A 252 9.66 15.99 -2.21
N PHE A 253 8.46 15.45 -1.94
CA PHE A 253 8.28 14.30 -1.06
C PHE A 253 7.44 13.21 -1.73
N VAL A 254 7.76 11.95 -1.45
CA VAL A 254 6.94 10.78 -1.80
C VAL A 254 6.46 10.13 -0.52
N ILE A 255 5.14 10.18 -0.27
CA ILE A 255 4.56 9.67 0.98
C ILE A 255 4.00 8.26 0.75
N THR A 256 4.34 7.35 1.64
CA THR A 256 3.91 5.95 1.73
C THR A 256 4.34 5.10 0.54
N LEU A 257 5.56 5.32 0.06
CA LEU A 257 6.17 4.44 -0.94
C LEU A 257 6.44 3.02 -0.40
N LEU A 258 6.57 2.90 0.91
CA LEU A 258 7.01 1.69 1.62
C LEU A 258 6.04 0.51 1.46
N ARG A 259 6.59 -0.71 1.51
CA ARG A 259 5.86 -1.99 1.44
C ARG A 259 5.96 -2.73 2.78
N ASN A 260 4.89 -3.46 3.09
CA ASN A 260 4.70 -4.19 4.34
C ASN A 260 4.94 -3.33 5.60
N VAL A 261 4.04 -2.37 5.83
CA VAL A 261 4.10 -1.42 6.95
C VAL A 261 2.72 -1.19 7.57
N ALA A 262 2.71 -0.73 8.82
CA ALA A 262 1.54 -0.09 9.44
C ALA A 262 1.22 1.20 8.67
N THR A 263 0.38 1.07 7.65
CA THR A 263 0.28 2.05 6.56
C THR A 263 -0.22 3.42 7.01
N TYR A 264 -1.32 3.49 7.78
CA TYR A 264 -1.84 4.78 8.24
C TYR A 264 -0.87 5.51 9.17
N PRO A 265 -0.31 4.85 10.21
CA PRO A 265 0.66 5.48 11.11
C PRO A 265 1.91 5.99 10.39
N ILE A 266 2.52 5.17 9.52
CA ILE A 266 3.70 5.56 8.75
C ILE A 266 3.40 6.72 7.79
N SER A 267 2.26 6.68 7.09
CA SER A 267 1.83 7.79 6.22
C SER A 267 1.69 9.10 6.99
N PHE A 268 1.18 9.03 8.23
CA PHE A 268 1.00 10.18 9.09
C PHE A 268 2.33 10.77 9.56
N ASN A 269 3.28 9.93 9.99
CA ASN A 269 4.58 10.41 10.44
C ASN A 269 5.50 10.87 9.30
N GLN A 270 5.45 10.23 8.12
CA GLN A 270 6.11 10.79 6.93
C GLN A 270 5.57 12.17 6.56
N ALA A 271 4.26 12.40 6.72
CA ALA A 271 3.66 13.71 6.52
C ALA A 271 4.10 14.76 7.56
N ARG A 272 4.28 14.36 8.83
CA ARG A 272 4.88 15.23 9.87
C ARG A 272 6.33 15.58 9.56
N PHE A 273 7.11 14.61 9.09
CA PHE A 273 8.48 14.84 8.64
C PHE A 273 8.52 15.80 7.44
N ALA A 274 7.69 15.59 6.43
CA ALA A 274 7.60 16.52 5.30
C ALA A 274 7.21 17.94 5.76
N ARG A 275 6.25 18.05 6.69
CA ARG A 275 5.86 19.33 7.29
C ARG A 275 7.03 20.02 7.99
N SER A 276 7.80 19.32 8.82
CA SER A 276 8.92 19.92 9.56
C SER A 276 10.06 20.37 8.64
N VAL A 277 10.31 19.64 7.54
CA VAL A 277 11.25 20.08 6.50
C VAL A 277 10.74 21.35 5.81
N ILE A 278 9.46 21.39 5.41
CA ILE A 278 8.88 22.58 4.77
C ILE A 278 8.90 23.78 5.71
N ASP A 279 8.65 23.59 7.00
CA ASP A 279 8.74 24.64 8.02
C ASP A 279 10.17 25.10 8.31
N GLY A 280 11.17 24.28 7.98
CA GLY A 280 12.57 24.54 8.33
C GLY A 280 12.90 24.21 9.78
N THR A 281 12.06 23.44 10.47
CA THR A 281 12.27 23.03 11.87
C THR A 281 13.01 21.69 11.97
N ALA A 282 12.97 20.87 10.91
CA ALA A 282 13.69 19.61 10.84
C ALA A 282 15.22 19.81 10.90
N ASN A 283 15.90 18.91 11.59
CA ASN A 283 17.36 18.78 11.57
C ASN A 283 17.77 17.90 10.38
N LEU A 284 17.85 18.48 9.18
CA LEU A 284 18.32 17.75 8.00
C LEU A 284 19.86 17.74 7.95
N PRO A 285 20.48 16.58 7.67
CA PRO A 285 21.88 16.52 7.29
C PRO A 285 22.15 17.31 5.99
N SER A 286 23.42 17.59 5.73
CA SER A 286 23.84 18.11 4.43
C SER A 286 23.51 17.14 3.30
N LYS A 287 23.44 17.65 2.07
CA LYS A 287 23.20 16.83 0.88
C LYS A 287 24.25 15.71 0.72
N ALA A 288 25.51 15.99 1.05
CA ALA A 288 26.58 15.00 0.98
C ALA A 288 26.35 13.86 2.00
N GLU A 289 26.01 14.20 3.25
CA GLU A 289 25.70 13.20 4.29
C GLU A 289 24.47 12.37 3.94
N MET A 290 23.42 12.97 3.37
CA MET A 290 22.24 12.24 2.88
C MET A 290 22.60 11.28 1.73
N ALA A 291 23.46 11.71 0.80
CA ALA A 291 23.92 10.87 -0.31
C ALA A 291 24.77 9.68 0.17
N GLU A 292 25.67 9.92 1.13
CA GLU A 292 26.45 8.85 1.77
C GLU A 292 25.55 7.87 2.52
N ASP A 293 24.50 8.35 3.18
CA ASP A 293 23.53 7.50 3.86
C ASP A 293 22.75 6.61 2.89
N ILE A 294 22.30 7.16 1.77
CA ILE A 294 21.68 6.38 0.68
C ILE A 294 22.67 5.33 0.18
N ALA A 295 23.93 5.67 -0.04
CA ALA A 295 24.94 4.71 -0.49
C ALA A 295 25.18 3.58 0.53
N ARG A 296 25.18 3.88 1.83
CA ARG A 296 25.25 2.88 2.90
C ARG A 296 24.04 1.95 2.88
N GLU A 297 22.83 2.49 2.73
CA GLU A 297 21.61 1.69 2.65
C GLU A 297 21.59 0.81 1.38
N VAL A 298 22.05 1.33 0.24
CA VAL A 298 22.21 0.55 -1.00
C VAL A 298 23.09 -0.67 -0.78
N LYS A 299 24.27 -0.46 -0.17
CA LYS A 299 25.19 -1.55 0.15
C LYS A 299 24.55 -2.55 1.11
N TRP A 300 24.01 -2.07 2.23
CA TRP A 300 23.43 -2.94 3.25
C TRP A 300 22.23 -3.76 2.73
N ARG A 301 21.32 -3.14 1.98
CA ARG A 301 20.18 -3.84 1.38
C ARG A 301 20.63 -4.88 0.35
N SER A 302 21.67 -4.60 -0.43
CA SER A 302 22.26 -5.58 -1.35
C SER A 302 22.83 -6.79 -0.61
N GLU A 303 23.57 -6.56 0.48
CA GLU A 303 24.15 -7.63 1.32
C GLU A 303 23.09 -8.48 2.03
N ASN A 304 21.86 -7.94 2.19
CA ASN A 304 20.74 -8.60 2.86
C ASN A 304 19.65 -9.10 1.88
N ASN A 305 19.95 -9.22 0.58
CA ASN A 305 18.98 -9.65 -0.45
C ASN A 305 17.70 -8.80 -0.54
N MET A 306 17.77 -7.53 -0.15
CA MET A 306 16.66 -6.57 -0.19
C MET A 306 16.75 -5.65 -1.42
N THR A 307 16.97 -6.23 -2.60
CA THR A 307 17.09 -5.50 -3.86
C THR A 307 15.81 -5.60 -4.70
N GLY A 308 15.73 -4.82 -5.76
CA GLY A 308 14.61 -4.88 -6.70
C GLY A 308 13.27 -4.55 -6.03
N PRO A 309 12.22 -5.38 -6.19
CA PRO A 309 10.93 -5.23 -5.51
C PRO A 309 11.00 -5.16 -3.98
N MET A 310 12.07 -5.68 -3.37
CA MET A 310 12.30 -5.64 -1.92
C MET A 310 12.94 -4.34 -1.43
N TRP A 311 13.33 -3.44 -2.33
CA TRP A 311 14.03 -2.21 -1.97
C TRP A 311 13.24 -1.32 -1.01
N HIS A 312 11.93 -1.19 -1.21
CA HIS A 312 11.04 -0.42 -0.34
C HIS A 312 10.32 -1.29 0.71
N TYR A 313 10.69 -2.56 0.83
CA TYR A 313 10.14 -3.45 1.86
C TYR A 313 10.76 -3.11 3.22
N MET A 314 9.89 -2.98 4.23
CA MET A 314 10.28 -2.54 5.57
C MET A 314 10.06 -3.60 6.62
N ASP A 315 8.84 -4.16 6.74
CA ASP A 315 8.50 -5.08 7.81
C ASP A 315 8.92 -4.50 9.19
N THR A 316 9.76 -5.19 9.96
CA THR A 316 10.24 -4.70 11.26
C THR A 316 11.17 -3.49 11.17
N LEU A 317 11.77 -3.18 10.01
CA LEU A 317 12.62 -2.00 9.82
C LEU A 317 11.84 -0.68 9.97
N GLN A 318 10.51 -0.72 9.80
CA GLN A 318 9.66 0.47 9.83
C GLN A 318 9.73 1.24 11.16
N TRP A 319 10.00 0.55 12.27
CA TRP A 319 9.96 1.14 13.62
C TRP A 319 11.18 2.03 13.89
N ASN A 320 12.37 1.55 13.54
CA ASN A 320 13.60 2.35 13.61
C ASN A 320 13.57 3.48 12.58
N TYR A 321 13.07 3.17 11.38
CA TYR A 321 12.83 4.16 10.34
C TYR A 321 11.97 5.32 10.83
N ASP A 322 10.81 5.02 11.43
CA ASP A 322 9.89 6.01 11.97
C ASP A 322 10.55 6.83 13.09
N SER A 323 11.26 6.16 14.00
CA SER A 323 11.99 6.80 15.10
C SER A 323 13.03 7.80 14.60
N HIS A 324 13.76 7.47 13.52
CA HIS A 324 14.71 8.38 12.89
C HIS A 324 14.02 9.58 12.23
N LEU A 325 12.88 9.38 11.56
CA LEU A 325 12.11 10.50 10.99
C LEU A 325 11.57 11.43 12.08
N ALA A 326 11.08 10.85 13.17
CA ALA A 326 10.60 11.55 14.35
C ALA A 326 11.69 12.41 15.00
N ASP A 327 12.87 11.85 15.21
CA ASP A 327 14.03 12.58 15.75
C ASP A 327 14.44 13.75 14.85
N MET A 328 14.68 13.48 13.55
CA MET A 328 15.03 14.54 12.59
C MET A 328 13.92 15.60 12.50
N GLY A 329 12.66 15.17 12.56
CA GLY A 329 11.49 16.04 12.43
C GLY A 329 11.06 16.72 13.72
N LYS A 330 11.69 16.43 14.87
CA LYS A 330 11.36 16.94 16.21
C LYS A 330 9.91 16.67 16.60
N PHE A 331 9.49 15.43 16.47
CA PHE A 331 8.14 15.03 16.82
C PHE A 331 8.11 13.65 17.46
N GLU A 332 7.07 13.36 18.26
CA GLU A 332 6.95 12.05 18.93
C GLU A 332 6.86 10.88 17.93
N PRO A 333 7.68 9.83 18.07
CA PRO A 333 7.63 8.64 17.22
C PRO A 333 6.33 7.87 17.43
N LEU A 334 6.10 6.88 16.56
CA LEU A 334 5.03 5.91 16.76
C LEU A 334 5.22 5.18 18.10
N SER A 335 4.11 4.97 18.79
CA SER A 335 4.10 4.29 20.07
C SER A 335 4.62 2.84 19.93
N GLU A 336 5.45 2.40 20.87
CA GLU A 336 5.82 0.99 21.05
C GLU A 336 4.59 0.07 21.11
N MET A 337 3.46 0.57 21.62
CA MET A 337 2.21 -0.20 21.69
C MET A 337 1.69 -0.59 20.30
N LEU A 338 1.87 0.27 19.30
CA LEU A 338 1.50 -0.02 17.93
C LEU A 338 2.40 -1.11 17.33
N GLN A 339 3.69 -1.10 17.66
CA GLN A 339 4.62 -2.15 17.24
C GLN A 339 4.23 -3.51 17.84
N ILE A 340 3.94 -3.56 19.14
CA ILE A 340 3.48 -4.78 19.82
C ILE A 340 2.17 -5.27 19.18
N TYR A 341 1.24 -4.36 18.90
CA TYR A 341 -0.02 -4.67 18.21
C TYR A 341 0.18 -5.27 16.83
N TRP A 342 0.95 -4.59 15.98
CA TRP A 342 1.19 -5.01 14.61
C TRP A 342 1.89 -6.37 14.57
N ASN A 343 2.93 -6.58 15.38
CA ASN A 343 3.66 -7.86 15.45
C ASN A 343 2.75 -9.02 15.88
N PHE A 344 1.87 -8.80 16.86
CA PHE A 344 0.96 -9.84 17.33
C PHE A 344 -0.08 -10.20 16.25
N VAL A 345 -0.70 -9.20 15.64
CA VAL A 345 -1.75 -9.41 14.62
C VAL A 345 -1.16 -10.05 13.36
N GLU A 346 0.02 -9.61 12.89
CA GLU A 346 0.65 -10.23 11.72
C GLU A 346 1.08 -11.68 12.01
N ASN A 347 1.62 -11.99 13.19
CA ASN A 347 1.92 -13.36 13.58
C ASN A 347 0.67 -14.24 13.67
N HIS A 348 -0.46 -13.71 14.17
CA HIS A 348 -1.72 -14.43 14.17
C HIS A 348 -2.24 -14.66 12.75
N ARG A 349 -2.19 -13.62 11.90
CA ARG A 349 -2.57 -13.68 10.48
C ARG A 349 -1.75 -14.72 9.71
N GLU A 350 -0.45 -14.81 9.93
CA GLU A 350 0.39 -15.79 9.24
C GLU A 350 0.07 -17.23 9.64
N LYS A 351 -0.39 -17.45 10.88
CA LYS A 351 -0.81 -18.78 11.36
C LYS A 351 -2.22 -19.14 10.91
N ASP A 352 -3.14 -18.18 10.93
CA ASP A 352 -4.56 -18.41 10.65
C ASP A 352 -5.16 -17.30 9.77
N PHE A 353 -4.65 -17.18 8.55
CA PHE A 353 -5.10 -16.18 7.59
C PHE A 353 -6.60 -16.25 7.29
N CYS A 354 -7.19 -17.45 7.31
CA CYS A 354 -8.61 -17.62 7.01
C CYS A 354 -9.54 -17.15 8.14
N ASN A 355 -9.09 -17.11 9.39
CA ASN A 355 -9.95 -16.79 10.53
C ASN A 355 -9.46 -15.66 11.45
N TYR A 356 -8.24 -15.11 11.28
CA TYR A 356 -7.69 -14.08 12.17
C TYR A 356 -8.60 -12.84 12.34
N TRP A 357 -9.45 -12.54 11.35
CA TRP A 357 -10.37 -11.41 11.34
C TRP A 357 -11.65 -11.63 12.18
N LYS A 358 -11.88 -12.87 12.64
CA LYS A 358 -12.96 -13.23 13.57
C LYS A 358 -12.61 -12.96 15.03
N TYR A 359 -11.43 -12.41 15.29
CA TYR A 359 -10.94 -12.11 16.63
C TYR A 359 -10.93 -10.60 16.86
N ASP A 360 -11.32 -10.19 18.06
CA ASP A 360 -11.01 -8.88 18.60
C ASP A 360 -9.69 -8.94 19.35
N TYR A 361 -8.81 -7.97 19.06
CA TYR A 361 -7.49 -7.89 19.67
C TYR A 361 -7.49 -6.81 20.73
N VAL A 362 -7.47 -7.23 21.99
CA VAL A 362 -7.54 -6.33 23.13
C VAL A 362 -6.16 -6.22 23.77
N MET A 363 -5.64 -4.99 23.81
CA MET A 363 -4.42 -4.67 24.52
C MET A 363 -4.75 -4.40 25.98
N ASN A 364 -4.09 -5.08 26.91
CA ASN A 364 -4.24 -4.79 28.33
C ASN A 364 -3.14 -3.82 28.83
N GLY A 365 -3.29 -3.34 30.07
CA GLY A 365 -2.35 -2.41 30.70
C GLY A 365 -0.93 -2.95 30.93
N LYS A 366 -0.64 -4.21 30.59
CA LYS A 366 0.68 -4.85 30.72
C LYS A 366 1.42 -5.00 29.39
N LYS A 367 0.98 -4.30 28.33
CA LYS A 367 1.51 -4.44 26.96
C LYS A 367 1.40 -5.85 26.40
N THR A 368 0.42 -6.63 26.84
CA THR A 368 0.10 -7.91 26.22
C THR A 368 -1.23 -7.83 25.50
N ILE A 369 -1.35 -8.61 24.43
CA ILE A 369 -2.53 -8.64 23.56
C ILE A 369 -3.20 -9.99 23.73
N GLU A 370 -4.51 -9.93 23.90
CA GLU A 370 -5.38 -11.09 23.89
C GLU A 370 -6.20 -11.09 22.61
N ALA A 371 -6.29 -12.25 21.94
CA ALA A 371 -7.17 -12.47 20.81
C ALA A 371 -8.45 -13.16 21.31
N ILE A 372 -9.56 -12.44 21.28
CA ILE A 372 -10.86 -12.92 21.74
C ILE A 372 -11.70 -13.25 20.52
N LYS A 373 -12.07 -14.51 20.33
CA LYS A 373 -12.91 -14.92 19.20
C LYS A 373 -14.31 -14.31 19.37
N ARG A 374 -14.85 -13.68 18.33
CA ARG A 374 -16.22 -13.14 18.34
C ARG A 374 -17.25 -14.28 18.37
N ASP A 375 -18.35 -14.05 19.07
CA ASP A 375 -19.49 -14.97 19.10
C ASP A 375 -20.21 -14.97 17.75
N GLU A 376 -20.47 -16.16 17.20
CA GLU A 376 -21.07 -16.37 15.87
C GLU A 376 -22.52 -15.84 15.77
N HIS A 377 -23.18 -15.54 16.90
CA HIS A 377 -24.57 -15.06 16.95
C HIS A 377 -24.73 -13.53 16.81
N GLN A 378 -23.63 -12.78 16.59
CA GLN A 378 -23.69 -11.35 16.26
C GLN A 378 -23.35 -11.04 14.78
N GLU A 379 -23.21 -12.06 13.93
CA GLU A 379 -22.77 -11.89 12.53
C GLU A 379 -23.86 -11.39 11.54
N GLU A 380 -25.15 -11.38 11.92
CA GLU A 380 -26.26 -11.05 10.98
C GLU A 380 -26.67 -9.57 10.88
N GLU A 381 -26.07 -8.66 11.65
CA GLU A 381 -26.21 -7.23 11.31
C GLU A 381 -25.20 -6.85 10.24
N HIS A 382 -25.67 -6.78 8.99
CA HIS A 382 -25.00 -6.14 7.86
C HIS A 382 -24.39 -4.79 8.25
N LEU A 383 -23.13 -4.79 8.68
CA LEU A 383 -22.35 -3.58 8.88
C LEU A 383 -21.32 -3.47 7.75
N PRO A 384 -21.52 -2.56 6.79
CA PRO A 384 -20.53 -2.30 5.76
C PRO A 384 -19.30 -1.68 6.44
N TYR A 385 -18.17 -2.37 6.38
CA TYR A 385 -16.83 -1.83 6.64
C TYR A 385 -16.61 -1.18 8.02
N ARG A 386 -16.41 -2.00 9.07
CA ARG A 386 -15.63 -1.53 10.23
C ARG A 386 -14.14 -1.65 9.93
N MET A 387 -13.47 -0.50 9.80
CA MET A 387 -12.00 -0.42 9.86
C MET A 387 -11.54 -0.98 11.21
N VAL A 388 -10.84 -2.11 11.18
CA VAL A 388 -9.89 -2.45 12.25
C VAL A 388 -8.64 -1.64 11.92
N VAL A 389 -8.36 -0.67 12.78
CA VAL A 389 -7.27 0.33 12.66
C VAL A 389 -5.91 -0.33 12.52
#